data_AF-A0A966J6F7-F1
#
_entry.id   AF-A0A966J6F7-F1
#
_cell.length_a   1.000
_cell.length_b   1.000
_cell.length_c   1.000
_cell.angle_alpha   90.00
_cell.angle_beta   90.00
_cell.angle_gamma   90.00
#
_symmetry.space_group_name_H-M   'P 1'
#
loop_
_entity.id
_entity.type
_entity.pdbx_description
1 polymer ?
#
loop_
_entity_poly.entity_id
_entity_poly.type
_entity_poly.pdbx_seq_one_letter_code
_entity_poly.pdbx_strand_id
1 'polypeptide(L)'
;LTDRDAVARAIGGTSPSSPRPVGADPSPEVASPGAAEVVATSLAEEADRADAEFTAALAAGDAASATGVMLTLERAIWAWSADTLQSDETDRAREVLRSMVIRLGDAAVGGLTDPRSVVGETLLELRAAARAERRFETSDLIRDRLDTLGVEVRDTADGAEWDLRG
;
A
#
# COMPACT_ATOMS: atom_id res chain seq x y z
N LEU A 1 31.51 37.68 -33.43
CA LEU A 1 32.18 38.75 -34.19
C LEU A 1 31.07 39.53 -34.89
N THR A 2 30.77 40.80 -34.68
CA THR A 2 31.24 41.90 -33.82
C THR A 2 30.18 43.00 -34.04
N ASP A 3 29.61 43.58 -32.99
CA ASP A 3 29.65 45.04 -32.73
C ASP A 3 29.07 45.23 -31.33
N ARG A 4 29.77 45.62 -30.26
CA ARG A 4 31.01 46.40 -30.05
C ARG A 4 30.89 47.91 -30.31
N ASP A 5 30.42 48.56 -29.24
CA ASP A 5 30.86 49.87 -28.75
C ASP A 5 30.56 51.13 -29.57
N ALA A 6 29.62 51.94 -29.06
CA ALA A 6 29.82 53.39 -28.93
C ALA A 6 28.86 53.95 -27.86
N VAL A 7 29.33 54.30 -26.65
CA VAL A 7 29.95 55.58 -26.26
C VAL A 7 28.97 56.44 -25.46
N ALA A 8 29.15 56.46 -24.14
CA ALA A 8 29.02 57.67 -23.32
C ALA A 8 29.80 57.45 -22.01
N ARG A 9 31.04 57.95 -22.01
CA ARG A 9 31.87 58.14 -20.82
C ARG A 9 31.59 59.51 -20.21
N ALA A 10 32.02 59.60 -18.95
CA ALA A 10 32.56 60.77 -18.24
C ALA A 10 31.58 61.33 -17.18
N ILE A 11 31.98 61.67 -15.94
CA ILE A 11 33.31 61.76 -15.32
C ILE A 11 33.15 61.91 -13.79
N GLY A 12 34.05 61.29 -13.03
CA GLY A 12 34.62 61.76 -11.74
C GLY A 12 33.68 61.83 -10.51
N GLY A 13 34.08 61.43 -9.30
CA GLY A 13 35.35 60.95 -8.79
C GLY A 13 35.27 60.83 -7.26
N THR A 14 36.14 59.97 -6.74
CA THR A 14 36.83 60.10 -5.43
C THR A 14 36.01 59.87 -4.13
N SER A 15 36.19 58.66 -3.57
CA SER A 15 36.23 58.31 -2.12
C SER A 15 37.07 59.31 -1.30
N PRO A 16 36.98 59.42 0.05
CA PRO A 16 36.85 58.29 0.98
C PRO A 16 36.11 58.51 2.31
N SER A 17 35.99 57.40 3.05
CA SER A 17 36.22 57.27 4.50
C SER A 17 35.04 56.77 5.31
N SER A 18 35.19 55.53 5.78
CA SER A 18 34.40 54.90 6.85
C SER A 18 34.65 55.57 8.20
N PRO A 19 33.69 55.44 9.12
CA PRO A 19 34.02 55.18 10.51
C PRO A 19 33.36 53.90 11.05
N ARG A 20 34.19 53.18 11.82
CA ARG A 20 33.97 52.03 12.70
C ARG A 20 32.72 52.12 13.59
N PRO A 21 31.94 51.04 13.82
CA PRO A 21 31.06 50.95 14.98
C PRO A 21 31.83 50.34 16.17
N VAL A 22 31.88 51.07 17.28
CA VAL A 22 32.16 50.56 18.63
C VAL A 22 30.87 50.74 19.42
N GLY A 23 30.35 49.65 19.99
CA GLY A 23 29.18 49.67 20.84
C GLY A 23 28.56 48.28 20.94
N ALA A 24 29.22 47.40 21.69
CA ALA A 24 28.57 46.24 22.27
C ALA A 24 27.98 46.68 23.62
N ASP A 25 26.68 46.48 23.80
CA ASP A 25 26.10 46.18 25.11
C ASP A 25 24.94 45.20 24.91
N PRO A 26 24.86 44.09 25.68
CA PRO A 26 23.81 43.09 25.54
C PRO A 26 22.61 43.45 26.42
N SER A 27 21.40 43.40 25.85
CA SER A 27 20.17 43.30 26.64
C SER A 27 19.37 42.10 26.15
N PRO A 28 18.98 41.17 27.05
CA PRO A 28 18.20 39.99 26.73
C PRO A 28 16.70 40.34 26.66
N GLU A 29 15.86 39.31 26.43
CA GLU A 29 14.39 39.35 26.43
C GLU A 29 13.82 39.68 25.03
N VAL A 30 13.07 38.80 24.35
CA VAL A 30 12.03 37.89 24.84
C VAL A 30 12.05 36.62 24.00
N ALA A 31 11.99 35.46 24.64
CA ALA A 31 11.64 34.21 23.99
C ALA A 31 10.21 34.33 23.43
N SER A 32 10.03 34.08 22.14
CA SER A 32 8.72 33.78 21.57
C SER A 32 8.40 32.30 21.80
N PRO A 33 7.39 31.95 22.62
CA PRO A 33 6.79 30.62 22.57
C PRO A 33 5.69 30.67 21.52
N GLY A 34 5.88 30.05 20.36
CA GLY A 34 4.83 30.13 19.34
C GLY A 34 5.19 29.65 17.96
N ALA A 35 5.66 28.42 17.85
CA ALA A 35 5.20 27.55 16.78
C ALA A 35 5.15 26.16 17.38
N ALA A 36 3.95 25.74 17.79
CA ALA A 36 3.65 24.33 17.80
C ALA A 36 3.89 23.88 16.36
N GLU A 37 5.04 23.28 16.14
CA GLU A 37 5.41 22.63 14.90
C GLU A 37 4.35 21.56 14.70
N VAL A 38 3.38 21.87 13.84
CA VAL A 38 2.51 20.86 13.27
C VAL A 38 3.49 19.97 12.53
N VAL A 39 3.85 18.84 13.13
CA VAL A 39 4.73 17.87 12.50
C VAL A 39 4.01 17.47 11.22
N ALA A 40 4.42 18.04 10.09
CA ALA A 40 4.02 17.53 8.79
C ALA A 40 4.49 16.09 8.79
N THR A 41 3.55 15.14 8.85
CA THR A 41 3.89 13.72 8.80
C THR A 41 4.73 13.50 7.55
N SER A 42 5.94 12.98 7.74
CA SER A 42 6.85 12.71 6.63
C SER A 42 6.25 11.65 5.71
N LEU A 43 6.63 11.66 4.44
CA LEU A 43 6.17 10.61 3.52
C LEU A 43 6.66 9.23 3.96
N ALA A 44 7.83 9.18 4.62
CA ALA A 44 8.35 7.98 5.25
C ALA A 44 7.41 7.42 6.35
N GLU A 45 6.95 8.27 7.27
CA GLU A 45 5.99 7.86 8.32
C GLU A 45 4.64 7.43 7.74
N GLU A 46 4.19 8.07 6.66
CA GLU A 46 2.98 7.66 5.93
C GLU A 46 3.15 6.27 5.30
N ALA A 47 4.31 6.00 4.71
CA ALA A 47 4.62 4.69 4.13
C ALA A 47 4.71 3.60 5.20
N ASP A 48 5.36 3.86 6.33
CA ASP A 48 5.47 2.91 7.44
C ASP A 48 4.08 2.58 8.04
N ARG A 49 3.21 3.59 8.18
CA ARG A 49 1.83 3.39 8.65
C ARG A 49 1.01 2.59 7.65
N ALA A 50 1.11 2.93 6.37
CA ALA A 50 0.43 2.21 5.30
C ALA A 50 0.85 0.74 5.26
N ASP A 51 2.15 0.43 5.42
CA ASP A 51 2.61 -0.96 5.46
C ASP A 51 2.03 -1.74 6.66
N ALA A 52 1.96 -1.11 7.83
CA ALA A 52 1.35 -1.73 9.02
C ALA A 52 -0.15 -2.01 8.83
N GLU A 53 -0.91 -1.04 8.33
CA GLU A 53 -2.34 -1.17 8.05
C GLU A 53 -2.64 -2.20 6.96
N PHE A 54 -1.86 -2.19 5.88
CA PHE A 54 -1.93 -3.19 4.82
C PHE A 54 -1.65 -4.60 5.35
N THR A 55 -0.64 -4.75 6.20
CA THR A 55 -0.31 -6.04 6.82
C THR A 55 -1.46 -6.56 7.68
N ALA A 56 -2.12 -5.69 8.44
CA ALA A 56 -3.29 -6.05 9.23
C ALA A 56 -4.48 -6.47 8.34
N ALA A 57 -4.72 -5.76 7.23
CA ALA A 57 -5.78 -6.09 6.27
C ALA A 57 -5.54 -7.44 5.60
N LEU A 58 -4.30 -7.74 5.19
CA LEU A 58 -3.93 -9.07 4.66
C LEU A 58 -4.15 -10.18 5.68
N ALA A 59 -3.75 -9.96 6.94
CA ALA A 59 -3.94 -10.96 8.01
C ALA A 59 -5.44 -11.23 8.29
N ALA A 60 -6.30 -10.24 8.07
CA ALA A 60 -7.75 -10.38 8.19
C ALA A 60 -8.43 -10.97 6.94
N GLY A 61 -7.70 -11.18 5.84
CA GLY A 61 -8.28 -11.61 4.55
C GLY A 61 -9.11 -10.53 3.86
N ASP A 62 -8.95 -9.25 4.25
CA ASP A 62 -9.69 -8.12 3.70
C ASP A 62 -8.91 -7.46 2.55
N ALA A 63 -9.05 -8.02 1.36
CA ALA A 63 -8.41 -7.50 0.15
C ALA A 63 -8.90 -6.09 -0.23
N ALA A 64 -10.14 -5.74 0.11
CA ALA A 64 -10.70 -4.42 -0.19
C ALA A 64 -10.01 -3.33 0.64
N SER A 65 -9.88 -3.55 1.96
CA SER A 65 -9.14 -2.65 2.83
C SER A 65 -7.66 -2.57 2.45
N ALA A 66 -7.02 -3.70 2.14
CA ALA A 66 -5.62 -3.73 1.68
C ALA A 66 -5.40 -2.86 0.43
N THR A 67 -6.29 -2.99 -0.57
CA THR A 67 -6.24 -2.17 -1.79
C THR A 67 -6.50 -0.69 -1.48
N GLY A 68 -7.43 -0.38 -0.59
CA GLY A 68 -7.72 0.99 -0.16
C GLY A 68 -6.51 1.69 0.49
N VAL A 69 -5.73 0.96 1.30
CA VAL A 69 -4.48 1.45 1.89
C VAL A 69 -3.44 1.74 0.80
N MET A 70 -3.26 0.84 -0.18
CA MET A 70 -2.33 1.04 -1.29
C MET A 70 -2.66 2.29 -2.11
N LEU A 71 -3.93 2.51 -2.46
CA LEU A 71 -4.39 3.70 -3.18
C LEU A 71 -4.25 4.99 -2.35
N THR A 72 -4.28 4.88 -1.03
CA THR A 72 -4.05 6.01 -0.14
C THR A 72 -2.58 6.40 -0.13
N LEU A 73 -1.67 5.42 -0.02
CA LEU A 73 -0.23 5.68 -0.13
C LEU A 73 0.14 6.25 -1.51
N GLU A 74 -0.44 5.73 -2.60
CA GLU A 74 -0.22 6.27 -3.95
C GLU A 74 -0.57 7.76 -4.04
N ARG A 75 -1.72 8.16 -3.48
CA ARG A 75 -2.14 9.57 -3.44
C ARG A 75 -1.19 10.42 -2.60
N ALA A 76 -0.71 9.90 -1.47
CA ALA A 76 0.26 10.58 -0.64
C ALA A 76 1.58 10.81 -1.39
N ILE A 77 2.09 9.79 -2.08
CA ILE A 77 3.28 9.88 -2.94
C ILE A 77 3.10 10.97 -4.01
N TRP A 78 1.95 11.01 -4.69
CA TRP A 78 1.68 12.02 -5.70
C TRP A 78 1.65 13.43 -5.11
N ALA A 79 0.92 13.64 -4.01
CA ALA A 79 0.81 14.93 -3.33
C ALA A 79 2.18 15.45 -2.87
N TRP A 80 2.98 14.60 -2.23
CA TRP A 80 4.33 14.94 -1.80
C TRP A 80 5.26 15.26 -2.97
N SER A 81 5.19 14.47 -4.06
CA SER A 81 6.01 14.70 -5.25
C SER A 81 5.67 15.99 -6.00
N ALA A 82 4.44 16.48 -5.86
CA ALA A 82 4.00 17.74 -6.47
C ALA A 82 4.47 18.96 -5.66
N ASP A 83 4.50 18.84 -4.32
CA ASP A 83 4.78 19.96 -3.40
C ASP A 83 6.24 20.01 -2.91
N THR A 84 6.99 18.92 -3.00
CA THR A 84 8.37 18.83 -2.46
C THR A 84 9.36 18.21 -3.45
N LEU A 85 10.56 18.78 -3.51
CA LEU A 85 11.69 18.35 -4.37
C LEU A 85 12.52 17.20 -3.76
N GLN A 86 11.94 16.40 -2.86
CA GLN A 86 12.66 15.33 -2.16
C GLN A 86 12.43 13.98 -2.84
N SER A 87 13.46 13.50 -3.57
CA SER A 87 13.43 12.24 -4.31
C SER A 87 13.46 11.00 -3.42
N ASP A 88 14.23 11.03 -2.33
CA ASP A 88 14.61 9.81 -1.61
C ASP A 88 13.44 9.23 -0.81
N GLU A 89 12.65 10.08 -0.14
CA GLU A 89 11.43 9.64 0.56
C GLU A 89 10.37 9.11 -0.43
N THR A 90 10.25 9.75 -1.58
CA THR A 90 9.36 9.33 -2.67
C THR A 90 9.75 7.95 -3.19
N ASP A 91 11.05 7.71 -3.38
CA ASP A 91 11.54 6.42 -3.86
C ASP A 91 11.34 5.32 -2.82
N ARG A 92 11.60 5.60 -1.55
CA ARG A 92 11.32 4.66 -0.46
C ARG A 92 9.84 4.32 -0.34
N ALA A 93 8.94 5.29 -0.42
CA ALA A 93 7.50 5.05 -0.39
C ALA A 93 7.02 4.23 -1.60
N ARG A 94 7.60 4.44 -2.78
CA ARG A 94 7.32 3.62 -3.97
C ARG A 94 7.82 2.18 -3.81
N GLU A 95 8.95 1.96 -3.14
CA GLU A 95 9.41 0.60 -2.81
C GLU A 95 8.42 -0.12 -1.89
N VAL A 96 7.91 0.57 -0.86
CA VAL A 96 6.86 0.04 0.02
C VAL A 96 5.62 -0.33 -0.78
N LEU A 97 5.13 0.57 -1.64
CA LEU A 97 3.96 0.31 -2.49
C LEU A 97 4.16 -0.92 -3.40
N ARG A 98 5.32 -1.06 -4.05
CA ARG A 98 5.64 -2.23 -4.88
C ARG A 98 5.67 -3.52 -4.07
N SER A 99 6.20 -3.48 -2.84
CA SER A 99 6.19 -4.63 -1.94
C SER A 99 4.76 -5.05 -1.58
N MET A 100 3.87 -4.09 -1.28
CA MET A 100 2.45 -4.37 -1.03
C MET A 100 1.77 -5.02 -2.24
N VAL A 101 2.02 -4.52 -3.47
CA VAL A 101 1.50 -5.14 -4.70
C VAL A 101 1.92 -6.61 -4.82
N ILE A 102 3.21 -6.91 -4.60
CA ILE A 102 3.73 -8.28 -4.69
C ILE A 102 3.08 -9.18 -3.64
N ARG A 103 3.03 -8.73 -2.37
CA ARG A 103 2.43 -9.48 -1.26
C ARG A 103 0.94 -9.73 -1.44
N LEU A 104 0.20 -8.75 -1.97
CA LEU A 104 -1.21 -8.93 -2.31
C LEU A 104 -1.38 -9.93 -3.46
N GLY A 105 -0.50 -9.86 -4.47
CA GLY A 105 -0.46 -10.83 -5.57
C GLY A 105 -0.22 -12.26 -5.07
N ASP A 106 0.78 -12.46 -4.20
CA ASP A 106 1.09 -13.76 -3.60
C ASP A 106 -0.09 -14.30 -2.77
N ALA A 107 -0.72 -13.44 -1.95
CA ALA A 107 -1.92 -13.81 -1.20
C ALA A 107 -3.09 -14.16 -2.14
N ALA A 108 -3.22 -13.45 -3.25
CA ALA A 108 -4.23 -13.72 -4.26
C ALA A 108 -3.97 -15.02 -5.02
N VAL A 109 -2.73 -15.51 -5.20
CA VAL A 109 -2.49 -16.82 -5.83
C VAL A 109 -3.21 -17.94 -5.05
N GLY A 110 -3.15 -17.90 -3.71
CA GLY A 110 -3.90 -18.82 -2.85
C GLY A 110 -5.41 -18.62 -2.91
N GLY A 111 -5.88 -17.36 -2.92
CA GLY A 111 -7.31 -17.02 -2.97
C GLY A 111 -7.98 -17.17 -4.36
N LEU A 112 -7.20 -17.12 -5.43
CA LEU A 112 -7.61 -17.35 -6.82
C LEU A 112 -7.59 -18.83 -7.18
N THR A 113 -6.93 -19.65 -6.36
CA THR A 113 -7.16 -21.10 -6.40
C THR A 113 -8.61 -21.31 -6.03
N ASP A 114 -9.39 -21.85 -6.97
CA ASP A 114 -10.82 -22.05 -6.77
C ASP A 114 -11.02 -22.86 -5.48
N PRO A 115 -11.57 -22.29 -4.39
CA PRO A 115 -11.68 -22.98 -3.09
C PRO A 115 -12.46 -24.29 -3.22
N ARG A 116 -13.31 -24.31 -4.24
CA ARG A 116 -14.06 -25.42 -4.79
C ARG A 116 -13.16 -26.63 -5.05
N SER A 117 -12.05 -26.44 -5.77
CA SER A 117 -11.14 -27.51 -6.21
C SER A 117 -10.50 -28.29 -5.05
N VAL A 118 -10.35 -27.66 -3.87
CA VAL A 118 -9.74 -28.26 -2.69
C VAL A 118 -10.78 -28.90 -1.76
N VAL A 119 -11.92 -28.23 -1.55
CA VAL A 119 -12.94 -28.69 -0.58
C VAL A 119 -13.89 -29.73 -1.19
N GLY A 120 -14.22 -29.61 -2.48
CA GLY A 120 -15.11 -30.55 -3.17
C GLY A 120 -14.53 -31.96 -3.20
N GLU A 121 -13.25 -32.09 -3.51
CA GLU A 121 -12.57 -33.40 -3.56
C GLU A 121 -12.59 -34.11 -2.21
N THR A 122 -12.14 -33.44 -1.13
CA THR A 122 -12.12 -34.02 0.21
C THR A 122 -13.51 -34.44 0.71
N LEU A 123 -14.55 -33.65 0.42
CA LEU A 123 -15.92 -33.99 0.82
C LEU A 123 -16.48 -35.17 0.02
N LEU A 124 -16.10 -35.33 -1.24
CA LEU A 124 -16.46 -36.51 -2.04
C LEU A 124 -15.74 -37.77 -1.57
N GLU A 125 -14.47 -37.68 -1.22
CA GLU A 125 -13.71 -38.79 -0.62
C GLU A 125 -14.37 -39.26 0.68
N LEU A 126 -14.73 -38.33 1.57
CA LEU A 126 -15.48 -38.62 2.80
C LEU A 126 -16.84 -39.28 2.51
N ARG A 127 -17.57 -38.80 1.49
CA ARG A 127 -18.85 -39.40 1.06
C ARG A 127 -18.67 -40.82 0.55
N ALA A 128 -17.61 -41.08 -0.23
CA ALA A 128 -17.28 -42.40 -0.76
C ALA A 128 -16.90 -43.38 0.36
N ALA A 129 -16.07 -42.94 1.32
CA ALA A 129 -15.73 -43.72 2.51
C ALA A 129 -16.97 -44.08 3.34
N ALA A 130 -17.86 -43.10 3.60
CA ALA A 130 -19.12 -43.34 4.31
C ALA A 130 -20.01 -44.37 3.60
N ARG A 131 -20.08 -44.35 2.26
CA ARG A 131 -20.80 -45.39 1.49
C ARG A 131 -20.16 -46.76 1.58
N ALA A 132 -18.83 -46.85 1.48
CA ALA A 132 -18.10 -48.11 1.61
C ALA A 132 -18.33 -48.76 2.98
N GLU A 133 -18.43 -47.95 4.03
CA GLU A 133 -18.72 -48.37 5.40
C GLU A 133 -20.23 -48.52 5.70
N ARG A 134 -21.09 -48.36 4.68
CA ARG A 134 -22.57 -48.43 4.79
C ARG A 134 -23.18 -47.42 5.78
N ARG A 135 -22.52 -46.30 6.02
CA ARG A 135 -23.02 -45.16 6.82
C ARG A 135 -23.84 -44.22 5.93
N PHE A 136 -25.00 -44.69 5.47
CA PHE A 136 -25.82 -43.97 4.50
C PHE A 136 -26.30 -42.61 5.01
N GLU A 137 -26.70 -42.51 6.28
CA GLU A 137 -27.10 -41.24 6.91
C GLU A 137 -25.99 -40.18 6.84
N THR A 138 -24.74 -40.57 7.11
CA THR A 138 -23.58 -39.67 7.00
C THR A 138 -23.32 -39.27 5.54
N SER A 139 -23.46 -40.21 4.60
CA SER A 139 -23.31 -39.94 3.17
C SER A 139 -24.35 -38.94 2.66
N ASP A 140 -25.59 -39.07 3.12
CA ASP A 140 -26.70 -38.19 2.76
C ASP A 140 -26.53 -36.79 3.39
N LEU A 141 -26.12 -36.72 4.66
CA LEU A 141 -25.79 -35.44 5.30
C LEU A 141 -24.70 -34.67 4.54
N ILE A 142 -23.64 -35.36 4.07
CA ILE A 142 -22.59 -34.72 3.27
C ILE A 142 -23.16 -34.22 1.94
N ARG A 143 -24.03 -34.99 1.28
CA ARG A 143 -24.70 -34.58 0.03
C ARG A 143 -25.54 -33.31 0.24
N ASP A 144 -26.34 -33.25 1.30
CA ASP A 144 -27.21 -32.11 1.57
C ASP A 144 -26.41 -30.84 1.89
N ARG A 145 -25.28 -31.00 2.58
CA ARG A 145 -24.35 -29.89 2.84
C ARG A 145 -23.66 -29.39 1.57
N LEU A 146 -23.27 -30.29 0.68
CA LEU A 146 -22.73 -29.94 -0.63
C LEU A 146 -23.77 -29.15 -1.45
N ASP A 147 -25.02 -29.61 -1.54
CA ASP A 147 -26.08 -28.91 -2.28
C ASP A 147 -26.42 -27.54 -1.64
N THR A 148 -26.40 -27.43 -0.32
CA THR A 148 -26.56 -26.14 0.40
C THR A 148 -25.47 -25.13 0.04
N LEU A 149 -24.25 -25.61 -0.22
CA LEU A 149 -23.12 -24.80 -0.66
C LEU A 149 -23.16 -24.54 -2.18
N GLY A 150 -24.19 -25.02 -2.89
CA GLY A 150 -24.35 -24.89 -4.34
C GLY A 150 -23.58 -25.93 -5.15
N VAL A 151 -22.97 -26.93 -4.51
CA VAL A 151 -22.18 -27.97 -5.16
C VAL A 151 -23.10 -29.06 -5.70
N GLU A 152 -23.16 -29.18 -7.02
CA GLU A 152 -23.86 -30.25 -7.72
C GLU A 152 -22.90 -31.40 -8.02
N VAL A 153 -23.21 -32.57 -7.48
CA VAL A 153 -22.39 -33.79 -7.66
C VAL A 153 -23.03 -34.67 -8.74
N ARG A 154 -22.27 -35.01 -9.78
CA ARG A 154 -22.60 -36.02 -10.79
C ARG A 154 -21.73 -37.25 -10.61
N ASP A 155 -22.36 -38.37 -10.28
CA ASP A 155 -21.66 -39.65 -10.31
C ASP A 155 -21.42 -40.08 -11.76
N THR A 156 -20.16 -40.32 -12.14
CA THR A 156 -19.75 -40.90 -13.42
C THR A 156 -19.13 -42.28 -13.22
N ALA A 157 -18.89 -43.02 -14.31
CA ALA A 157 -18.27 -44.34 -14.23
C ALA A 157 -16.79 -44.28 -13.77
N ASP A 158 -16.14 -43.14 -13.95
CA ASP A 158 -14.72 -42.92 -13.62
C ASP A 158 -14.53 -42.27 -12.24
N GLY A 159 -15.61 -41.83 -11.59
CA GLY A 159 -15.58 -41.18 -10.28
C GLY A 159 -16.76 -40.23 -10.08
N ALA A 160 -16.86 -39.63 -8.89
CA ALA A 160 -17.81 -38.54 -8.68
C ALA A 160 -17.22 -37.25 -9.25
N GLU A 161 -17.82 -36.70 -10.29
CA GLU A 161 -17.54 -35.35 -10.75
C GLU A 161 -18.45 -34.37 -10.02
N TRP A 162 -18.00 -33.13 -9.85
CA TRP A 162 -18.82 -32.12 -9.19
C TRP A 162 -18.58 -30.74 -9.82
N ASP A 163 -19.62 -29.92 -9.76
CA ASP A 163 -19.64 -28.57 -10.30
C ASP A 163 -20.30 -27.65 -9.26
N LEU A 164 -20.02 -26.36 -9.31
CA LEU A 164 -20.65 -25.39 -8.42
C LEU A 164 -21.58 -24.51 -9.23
N ARG A 165 -22.85 -24.49 -8.81
CA ARG A 165 -23.86 -23.62 -9.42
C ARG A 165 -23.47 -22.17 -9.13
N GLY A 166 -23.09 -21.45 -10.19
CA GLY A 166 -22.89 -20.01 -10.22
C GLY A 166 -24.12 -19.30 -10.75
#